data_AF-A0A6J6CEF6-F1
#
_entry.id   AF-A0A6J6CEF6-F1
#
_cell.length_a   1.000
_cell.length_b   1.000
_cell.length_c   1.000
_cell.angle_alpha   90.00
_cell.angle_beta   90.00
_cell.angle_gamma   90.00
#
_symmetry.space_group_name_H-M   'P 1'
#
loop_
_entity.id
_entity.type
_entity.pdbx_description
1 polymer ?
#
loop_
_entity_poly.entity_id
_entity_poly.type
_entity_poly.pdbx_seq_one_letter_code
_entity_poly.pdbx_strand_id
1 'polypeptide(L)'
;MIATELRQKGVEQEQILEALETIDDGAEYQSAFSLAMKKYATMSRLESDVQIRRIQSLLQRKGFAFPVITQVIRDLGIGTEFND
;
A
#
# COMPACT_ATOMS: atom_id res chain seq x y z
N MET A 1 20.97 -17.45 -12.62
CA MET A 1 21.26 -16.36 -11.65
C MET A 1 20.34 -15.16 -11.87
N ILE A 2 19.02 -15.34 -11.80
CA ILE A 2 18.04 -14.22 -11.85
C ILE A 2 16.96 -14.40 -10.76
N ALA A 3 16.59 -15.65 -10.46
CA ALA A 3 15.66 -15.95 -9.37
C ALA A 3 16.21 -15.68 -7.96
N THR A 4 17.54 -15.72 -7.75
CA THR A 4 18.16 -15.55 -6.43
C THR A 4 18.20 -14.09 -5.97
N GLU A 5 18.52 -13.17 -6.89
CA GLU A 5 18.50 -11.73 -6.62
C GLU A 5 17.08 -11.19 -6.42
N LEU A 6 16.09 -11.75 -7.13
CA LEU A 6 14.68 -11.41 -6.92
C LEU A 6 14.18 -11.90 -5.55
N ARG A 7 14.66 -13.05 -5.07
CA ARG A 7 14.34 -13.55 -3.73
C ARG A 7 15.01 -12.72 -2.64
N GLN A 8 16.27 -12.30 -2.81
CA GLN A 8 16.95 -11.38 -1.89
C GLN A 8 16.28 -9.99 -1.86
N LYS A 9 15.92 -9.40 -3.00
CA LYS A 9 15.18 -8.13 -3.05
C LYS A 9 13.75 -8.23 -2.49
N GLY A 10 13.14 -9.41 -2.58
CA GLY A 10 11.85 -9.70 -1.96
C GLY A 10 11.95 -9.80 -0.44
N VAL A 11 12.96 -10.51 0.06
CA VAL A 11 13.23 -10.70 1.50
C VAL A 11 13.69 -9.39 2.16
N GLU A 12 14.57 -8.62 1.53
CA GLU A 12 14.98 -7.28 2.01
C GLU A 12 13.80 -6.30 2.07
N GLN A 13 12.89 -6.35 1.09
CA GLN A 13 11.66 -5.55 1.13
C GLN A 13 10.71 -6.00 2.24
N GLU A 14 10.61 -7.30 2.50
CA GLU A 14 9.78 -7.85 3.58
C GLU A 14 10.32 -7.43 4.95
N GLN A 15 11.64 -7.41 5.12
CA GLN A 15 12.34 -6.97 6.34
C GLN A 15 12.24 -5.45 6.56
N ILE A 16 12.31 -4.63 5.51
CA ILE A 16 12.09 -3.18 5.60
C ILE A 16 10.65 -2.88 6.06
N LEU A 17 9.68 -3.69 5.62
CA LEU A 17 8.28 -3.52 6.02
C LEU A 17 8.04 -3.91 7.49
N GLU A 18 8.74 -4.93 7.98
CA GLU A 18 8.69 -5.36 9.40
C GLU A 18 9.27 -4.29 10.34
N ALA A 19 10.31 -3.56 9.90
CA ALA A 19 10.91 -2.46 10.67
C ALA A 19 10.06 -1.18 10.73
N LEU A 20 9.06 -1.03 9.84
CA LEU A 20 8.17 0.13 9.76
C LEU A 20 6.89 -0.03 10.60
N GLU A 21 6.68 -1.20 11.21
CA GLU A 21 5.47 -1.56 11.98
C GLU A 21 5.54 -1.08 13.45
N THR A 22 6.67 -0.51 13.89
CA THR A 22 6.98 -0.25 15.31
C THR A 22 6.72 1.17 15.82
N ILE A 23 5.91 2.01 15.16
CA ILE A 23 5.79 3.42 15.55
C ILE A 23 4.31 3.87 15.60
N ASP A 24 4.04 4.67 16.66
CA ASP A 24 2.91 5.55 17.03
C ASP A 24 1.86 5.89 15.95
N ASP A 25 0.66 6.34 16.35
CA ASP A 25 -0.54 6.54 15.51
C ASP A 25 -0.31 7.42 14.24
N GLY A 26 0.72 8.29 14.24
CA GLY A 26 1.16 9.04 13.05
C GLY A 26 2.03 8.25 12.06
N ALA A 27 2.74 7.24 12.51
CA ALA A 27 3.52 6.33 11.69
C ALA A 27 2.70 5.18 11.12
N GLU A 28 1.61 4.75 11.77
CA GLU A 28 0.67 3.78 11.19
C GLU A 28 0.15 4.29 9.83
N TYR A 29 -0.32 5.54 9.79
CA TYR A 29 -0.78 6.17 8.55
C TYR A 29 0.34 6.28 7.50
N GLN A 30 1.53 6.73 7.88
CA GLN A 30 2.65 6.89 6.94
C GLN A 30 3.10 5.56 6.35
N SER A 31 3.14 4.50 7.17
CA SER A 31 3.44 3.14 6.74
C SER A 31 2.36 2.60 5.79
N ALA A 32 1.08 2.79 6.12
CA ALA A 32 -0.04 2.41 5.27
C ALA A 32 -0.02 3.15 3.93
N PHE A 33 0.19 4.46 3.94
CA PHE A 33 0.25 5.30 2.75
C PHE A 33 1.42 4.90 1.83
N SER A 34 2.61 4.71 2.40
CA SER A 34 3.80 4.27 1.66
C SER A 34 3.60 2.92 1.00
N LEU A 35 2.98 1.96 1.70
CA LEU A 35 2.66 0.65 1.16
C LEU A 35 1.60 0.73 0.06
N ALA A 36 0.56 1.52 0.26
CA ALA A 36 -0.50 1.72 -0.70
C ALA A 36 -0.01 2.41 -1.98
N MET A 37 0.87 3.41 -1.87
CA MET A 37 1.49 4.09 -3.01
C MET A 37 2.33 3.12 -3.85
N LYS A 38 3.16 2.29 -3.21
CA LYS A 38 3.93 1.23 -3.90
C LYS A 38 2.99 0.28 -4.65
N LYS A 39 1.88 -0.12 -4.01
CA LYS A 39 0.89 -1.00 -4.63
C LYS A 39 0.18 -0.32 -5.80
N TYR A 40 -0.24 0.92 -5.64
CA TYR A 40 -0.93 1.73 -6.64
C TYR A 40 -0.09 1.87 -7.93
N ALA A 41 1.21 2.15 -7.80
CA ALA A 41 2.13 2.27 -8.93
C ALA A 41 2.19 1.01 -9.83
N THR A 42 1.89 -0.19 -9.28
CA THR A 42 1.84 -1.44 -10.06
C THR A 42 0.54 -1.65 -10.85
N MET A 43 -0.43 -0.75 -10.70
CA MET A 43 -1.82 -0.95 -11.14
C MET A 43 -2.38 0.22 -11.94
N SER A 44 -1.53 1.08 -12.51
CA SER A 44 -1.92 2.29 -13.24
C SER A 44 -2.88 2.06 -14.43
N ARG A 45 -2.96 0.83 -14.94
CA ARG A 45 -3.86 0.45 -16.05
C ARG A 45 -5.18 -0.20 -15.59
N LEU A 46 -5.37 -0.40 -14.29
CA LEU A 46 -6.59 -1.02 -13.76
C LEU A 46 -7.64 0.05 -13.48
N GLU A 47 -8.90 -0.33 -13.50
CA GLU A 47 -9.99 0.54 -13.07
C GLU A 47 -9.86 0.94 -11.60
N SER A 48 -10.34 2.14 -11.26
CA SER A 48 -10.23 2.72 -9.91
C SER A 48 -10.83 1.81 -8.84
N ASP A 49 -11.96 1.15 -9.13
CA ASP A 49 -12.61 0.21 -8.22
C ASP A 49 -11.74 -1.03 -7.92
N VAL A 50 -11.02 -1.53 -8.94
CA VAL A 50 -10.07 -2.63 -8.80
C VAL A 50 -8.86 -2.20 -7.97
N GLN A 51 -8.35 -0.99 -8.19
CA GLN A 51 -7.24 -0.44 -7.43
C GLN A 51 -7.60 -0.29 -5.94
N ILE A 52 -8.76 0.30 -5.64
CA ILE A 52 -9.32 0.46 -4.28
C ILE A 52 -9.42 -0.89 -3.58
N ARG A 53 -10.10 -1.87 -4.19
CA ARG A 53 -10.26 -3.21 -3.59
C ARG A 53 -8.93 -3.87 -3.26
N ARG A 54 -7.94 -3.73 -4.14
CA ARG A 54 -6.61 -4.35 -3.97
C ARG A 54 -5.79 -3.67 -2.90
N ILE A 55 -5.85 -2.34 -2.79
CA ILE A 55 -5.17 -1.59 -1.73
C ILE A 55 -5.83 -1.86 -0.38
N GLN A 56 -7.17 -1.79 -0.31
CA GLN A 56 -7.92 -2.12 0.90
C GLN A 56 -7.58 -3.52 1.41
N SER A 57 -7.62 -4.52 0.52
CA SER A 57 -7.28 -5.91 0.86
C SER A 57 -5.83 -6.07 1.32
N LEU A 58 -4.90 -5.32 0.74
CA LEU A 58 -3.49 -5.33 1.15
C LEU A 58 -3.32 -4.78 2.56
N LEU A 59 -3.90 -3.62 2.84
CA LEU A 59 -3.75 -2.95 4.12
C LEU A 59 -4.48 -3.71 5.24
N GLN A 60 -5.67 -4.26 4.99
CA GLN A 60 -6.37 -5.12 5.95
C GLN A 60 -5.54 -6.35 6.37
N ARG A 61 -4.87 -7.00 5.41
CA ARG A 61 -3.98 -8.14 5.71
C ARG A 61 -2.71 -7.74 6.46
N LYS A 62 -2.33 -6.47 6.40
CA LYS A 62 -1.23 -5.89 7.18
C LYS A 62 -1.68 -5.30 8.52
N GLY A 63 -2.94 -5.52 8.91
CA GLY A 63 -3.43 -5.15 10.25
C GLY A 63 -3.85 -3.69 10.41
N PHE A 64 -3.76 -2.86 9.36
CA PHE A 64 -4.14 -1.46 9.44
C PHE A 64 -5.64 -1.29 9.72
N ALA A 65 -5.97 -0.35 10.61
CA ALA A 65 -7.35 -0.08 10.96
C ALA A 65 -8.16 0.51 9.79
N PHE A 66 -9.46 0.21 9.72
CA PHE A 66 -10.34 0.71 8.66
C PHE A 66 -10.34 2.25 8.49
N PRO A 67 -10.29 3.08 9.55
CA PRO A 67 -10.15 4.53 9.41
C PRO A 67 -8.88 4.95 8.67
N VAL A 68 -7.73 4.32 8.98
CA VAL A 68 -6.44 4.58 8.32
C VAL A 68 -6.52 4.18 6.85
N ILE A 69 -7.07 3.00 6.56
CA ILE A 69 -7.24 2.51 5.18
C ILE A 69 -8.08 3.48 4.34
N THR A 70 -9.20 3.93 4.89
CA THR A 70 -10.11 4.85 4.20
C THR A 70 -9.46 6.21 3.96
N GLN A 71 -8.68 6.71 4.93
CA GLN A 71 -7.90 7.94 4.78
C GLN A 71 -6.86 7.80 3.66
N VAL A 72 -6.08 6.72 3.66
CA VAL A 72 -5.06 6.47 2.62
C VAL A 72 -5.66 6.40 1.22
N ILE A 73 -6.78 5.70 1.03
CA ILE A 73 -7.43 5.59 -0.28
C ILE A 73 -7.90 6.95 -0.80
N ARG A 74 -8.47 7.78 0.08
CA ARG A 74 -8.88 9.14 -0.23
C ARG A 74 -7.68 10.02 -0.60
N ASP A 75 -6.61 9.97 0.20
CA ASP A 75 -5.43 10.82 0.01
C ASP A 75 -4.60 10.40 -1.22
N LEU A 76 -4.74 9.16 -1.70
CA LEU A 76 -4.20 8.72 -2.98
C LEU A 76 -4.97 9.27 -4.19
N GLY A 77 -6.15 9.90 -4.00
CA GLY A 77 -6.94 10.45 -5.10
C GLY A 77 -7.49 9.39 -6.07
N ILE A 78 -7.64 8.13 -5.61
CA ILE A 78 -8.10 7.05 -6.49
C ILE A 78 -9.56 7.28 -6.83
N GLY A 79 -9.87 7.45 -8.12
CA GLY A 79 -11.24 7.69 -8.60
C GLY A 79 -11.75 9.11 -8.42
N THR A 80 -10.90 10.09 -8.09
CA THR A 80 -11.28 11.52 -8.05
C THR A 80 -11.22 12.21 -9.42
N GLU A 81 -10.85 11.49 -10.49
CA GLU A 81 -10.66 12.04 -11.86
C GLU A 81 -11.94 12.12 -12.71
N PHE A 82 -13.15 12.03 -12.13
CA PHE A 82 -14.42 12.09 -12.88
C PHE A 82 -15.40 13.16 -12.37
N ASN A 83 -14.92 14.39 -12.16
CA ASN A 83 -15.78 15.56 -12.04
C ASN A 83 -15.15 16.73 -12.81
N ASP A 84 -15.28 16.70 -14.13
CA ASP A 84 -15.24 17.87 -15.03
C ASP A 84 -16.37 17.72 -16.05
#